data_AF-A0A5D3DDJ2-F1
#
_entry.id   AF-A0A5D3DDJ2-F1
#
_cell.length_a   1.000
_cell.length_b   1.000
_cell.length_c   1.000
_cell.angle_alpha   90.00
_cell.angle_beta   90.00
_cell.angle_gamma   90.00
#
_symmetry.space_group_name_H-M   'P 1'
#
loop_
_entity.id
_entity.type
_entity.pdbx_description
1 polymer ?
#
loop_
_entity_poly.entity_id
_entity_poly.type
_entity_poly.pdbx_seq_one_letter_code
_entity_poly.pdbx_strand_id
1 'polypeptide(L)' 'MVTKISEAAMIAKLGIEVYIVKAATVHSLRALNGEIRGKIPDDWLGTAIRFSG' A
#
# COMPACT_ATOMS: atom_id res chain seq x y z
N MET A 1 -12.96 -6.81 -4.66
CA MET A 1 -12.07 -5.84 -3.99
C MET A 1 -12.19 -5.91 -2.46
N VAL A 2 -13.39 -6.15 -1.91
CA VAL A 2 -13.64 -6.34 -0.47
C VAL A 2 -12.65 -7.29 0.20
N THR A 3 -12.43 -8.50 -0.34
CA THR A 3 -11.50 -9.49 0.21
C THR A 3 -10.07 -8.97 0.34
N LYS A 4 -9.51 -8.40 -0.73
CA LYS A 4 -8.14 -7.82 -0.72
C LYS A 4 -7.98 -6.73 0.34
N ILE A 5 -9.00 -5.90 0.54
CA ILE A 5 -8.98 -4.83 1.54
C ILE A 5 -9.05 -5.42 2.95
N SER A 6 -9.95 -6.38 3.20
CA SER A 6 -10.07 -7.02 4.51
C SER A 6 -8.79 -7.75 4.92
N GLU A 7 -8.16 -8.49 4.01
CA GLU A 7 -6.87 -9.16 4.25
C GLU A 7 -5.76 -8.15 4.52
N ALA A 8 -5.64 -7.12 3.67
CA ALA A 8 -4.65 -6.06 3.85
C ALA A 8 -4.84 -5.30 5.17
N ALA A 9 -6.08 -5.07 5.61
CA ALA A 9 -6.37 -4.45 6.89
C ALA A 9 -5.96 -5.35 8.08
N MET A 10 -6.15 -6.67 7.98
CA MET A 10 -5.65 -7.60 8.99
C MET A 10 -4.12 -7.62 9.06
N ILE A 11 -3.44 -7.57 7.92
CA ILE A 11 -1.97 -7.44 7.85
C ILE A 11 -1.53 -6.10 8.46
N ALA A 12 -2.22 -5.01 8.15
CA ALA A 12 -1.89 -3.69 8.67
C ALA A 12 -1.96 -3.61 10.19
N LYS A 13 -2.90 -4.31 10.83
CA LYS A 13 -2.98 -4.40 12.31
C LYS A 13 -1.72 -4.99 12.95
N LEU A 14 -0.88 -5.71 12.20
CA LEU A 14 0.39 -6.24 12.68
C LEU A 14 1.55 -5.24 12.52
N GLY A 15 1.27 -3.98 12.17
CA GLY A 15 2.28 -2.94 11.95
C GLY A 15 2.91 -2.96 10.55
N ILE A 16 2.31 -3.67 9.60
CA ILE A 16 2.82 -3.80 8.22
C ILE A 16 2.06 -2.83 7.31
N GLU A 17 2.77 -1.92 6.64
CA GLU A 17 2.15 -1.08 5.61
C GLU A 17 1.84 -1.90 4.36
N VAL A 18 0.59 -1.88 3.90
CA VAL A 18 0.15 -2.61 2.70
C VAL A 18 -0.21 -1.64 1.58
N TYR A 19 0.27 -1.92 0.37
CA TYR A 19 0.02 -1.10 -0.81
C TYR A 19 -0.66 -1.92 -1.89
N ILE A 20 -1.82 -1.46 -2.35
CA ILE A 20 -2.56 -2.05 -3.47
C ILE A 20 -2.40 -1.11 -4.66
N VAL A 21 -1.78 -1.61 -5.72
CA VAL A 21 -1.44 -0.83 -6.92
C VAL A 21 -1.57 -1.69 -8.17
N LYS A 22 -1.86 -1.07 -9.32
CA LYS A 22 -1.93 -1.77 -10.59
C LYS A 22 -0.55 -2.32 -10.97
N ALA A 23 -0.47 -3.61 -11.25
CA ALA A 23 0.77 -4.28 -11.64
C ALA A 23 1.35 -3.72 -12.95
N ALA A 24 2.65 -3.93 -13.16
CA ALA A 24 3.39 -3.50 -14.36
C ALA A 24 3.30 -1.99 -14.63
N THR A 25 3.26 -1.18 -13.58
CA THR A 25 3.27 0.28 -13.64
C THR A 25 4.45 0.86 -12.85
N VAL A 26 4.81 2.11 -13.13
CA VAL A 26 5.83 2.84 -12.35
C VAL A 26 5.46 2.87 -10.86
N HIS A 27 4.18 3.05 -10.52
CA HIS A 27 3.70 3.01 -9.14
C HIS A 27 3.93 1.64 -8.46
N SER A 28 3.74 0.53 -9.18
CA SER A 28 4.05 -0.80 -8.63
C SER A 28 5.54 -1.02 -8.38
N LEU A 29 6.41 -0.50 -9.26
CA LEU A 29 7.85 -0.56 -9.05
C LEU A 29 8.28 0.28 -7.85
N ARG A 30 7.76 1.51 -7.72
CA ARG A 30 8.00 2.39 -6.56
C ARG A 30 7.58 1.75 -5.24
N ALA A 31 6.45 1.03 -5.24
CA ALA A 31 6.00 0.27 -4.07
C ALA A 31 6.97 -0.86 -3.69
N LEU A 32 7.43 -1.62 -4.68
CA LEU A 32 8.39 -2.73 -4.47
C LEU A 32 9.75 -2.24 -4.01
N ASN A 33 10.20 -1.08 -4.49
CA ASN A 33 11.45 -0.44 -4.06
C ASN A 33 11.37 0.21 -2.67
N GLY A 34 10.17 0.32 -2.09
CA GLY A 34 9.96 0.95 -0.79
C GLY A 34 10.01 2.49 -0.79
N GLU A 35 9.93 3.12 -1.96
CA GLU A 35 9.98 4.58 -2.14
C GLU A 35 8.78 5.32 -1.52
N ILE A 36 7.73 4.57 -1.16
CA ILE A 36 6.47 5.09 -0.63
C ILE A 36 6.29 4.86 0.88
N ARG A 37 7.32 4.32 1.56
CA ARG A 37 7.30 4.09 3.01
C ARG A 37 7.29 5.42 3.76
N GLY A 38 6.42 5.57 4.76
CA GLY A 38 6.28 6.80 5.53
C GLY A 38 5.48 7.89 4.81
N LYS A 39 6.06 8.59 3.84
CA LYS A 39 5.37 9.68 3.12
C LYS A 39 4.90 9.21 1.74
N ILE A 40 3.58 9.27 1.52
CA ILE A 40 3.00 9.01 0.20
C ILE A 40 3.24 10.23 -0.70
N PRO A 41 3.87 10.07 -1.87
CA PRO A 41 4.05 11.16 -2.84
C PRO A 41 2.72 11.68 -3.38
N ASP A 42 2.64 12.96 -3.74
CA ASP A 42 1.40 13.58 -4.24
C ASP A 42 0.93 12.97 -5.58
N ASP A 43 1.85 12.40 -6.35
CA ASP A 43 1.59 11.75 -7.64
C ASP A 43 1.26 10.24 -7.52
N TRP A 44 1.04 9.76 -6.29
CA TRP A 44 0.78 8.35 -6.02
C TRP A 44 -0.58 7.90 -6.56
N LEU A 45 -0.59 6.79 -7.32
CA LEU A 45 -1.79 6.16 -7.83
C LEU A 45 -1.92 4.73 -7.29
N GLY A 46 -2.60 4.59 -6.15
CA GLY A 46 -2.89 3.32 -5.52
C GLY A 46 -3.57 3.50 -4.16
N THR A 47 -3.86 2.40 -3.47
CA THR A 47 -4.43 2.42 -2.12
C THR A 47 -3.35 2.04 -1.12
N ALA A 48 -3.09 2.90 -0.14
CA ALA A 48 -2.26 2.58 1.02
C ALA A 48 -3.17 2.20 2.19
N ILE A 49 -2.88 1.06 2.82
CA ILE A 49 -3.60 0.56 4.00
C ILE A 49 -2.58 0.50 5.12
N ARG A 50 -2.81 1.32 6.15
CA ARG A 50 -1.93 1.49 7.30
C ARG A 50 -2.77 1.43 8.56
N PHE A 51 -2.19 0.91 9.64
CA PHE A 51 -2.82 0.94 10.95
C PHE A 51 -2.35 2.18 11.70
N SER A 52 -3.24 3.15 11.88
CA SER A 52 -3.05 4.26 12.82
C SER A 52 -3.66 3.84 14.16
N GLY A 53 -2.80 3.51 15.12
CA GLY A 53 -3.18 3.32 16.52
C GLY A 53 -3.44 4.64 17.23
#